data_AF-A0A3A4ZAW2-F1
#
_entry.id   AF-A0A3A4ZAW2-F1
#
_cell.length_a   1.000
_cell.length_b   1.000
_cell.length_c   1.000
_cell.angle_alpha   90.00
_cell.angle_beta   90.00
_cell.angle_gamma   90.00
#
_symmetry.space_group_name_H-M   'P 1'
#
loop_
_entity.id
_entity.type
_entity.pdbx_description
1 polymer ?
#
loop_
_entity_poly.entity_id
_entity_poly.type
_entity_poly.pdbx_seq_one_letter_code
_entity_poly.pdbx_strand_id
1 'polypeptide(L)'
;MRPCEVLGGVRLWYGPEGWITTPAEVVRSYKSSFAFPSSHAANITASMLFLGFAYRRLLAALAAIAVTVGFSRIYIGVHWPSDVLAGTAIGAAIACAAYVVFRRIYPREREGAAATPRAPDTPPSE
;
A
#
# COMPACT_ATOMS: atom_id res chain seq x y z
N MET A 1 0.93 -10.47 19.78
CA MET A 1 0.90 -9.32 20.72
C MET A 1 1.63 -8.15 20.09
N ARG A 2 1.19 -6.90 20.34
CA ARG A 2 1.86 -5.70 19.82
C ARG A 2 3.10 -5.34 20.67
N PRO A 3 4.14 -4.71 20.09
CA PRO A 3 5.40 -4.43 20.79
C PRO A 3 5.29 -3.45 21.98
N CYS A 4 4.48 -2.39 21.86
CA CYS A 4 4.49 -1.26 22.83
C CYS A 4 3.10 -0.88 23.38
N GLU A 5 3.10 -0.17 24.52
CA GLU A 5 1.94 0.55 25.09
C GLU A 5 1.68 1.88 24.37
N VAL A 6 1.28 1.80 23.11
CA VAL A 6 1.09 3.00 22.27
C VAL A 6 -0.06 3.90 22.75
N LEU A 7 -0.98 3.36 23.56
CA LEU A 7 -2.10 4.09 24.14
C LEU A 7 -1.89 4.49 25.62
N GLY A 8 -0.75 4.14 26.21
CA GLY A 8 -0.46 4.51 27.60
C GLY A 8 -0.31 6.03 27.75
N GLY A 9 -1.19 6.67 28.50
CA GLY A 9 -1.11 8.11 28.79
C GLY A 9 -1.59 9.04 27.66
N VAL A 10 -2.16 8.50 26.58
CA VAL A 10 -2.77 9.33 25.52
C VAL A 10 -4.03 10.00 26.06
N ARG A 11 -4.14 11.32 25.87
CA ARG A 11 -5.34 12.10 26.22
C ARG A 11 -6.23 12.26 25.00
N LEU A 12 -7.50 11.93 25.17
CA LEU A 12 -8.54 12.04 24.16
C LEU A 12 -9.52 13.13 24.59
N TRP A 13 -9.97 13.94 23.64
CA TRP A 13 -11.03 14.92 23.90
C TRP A 13 -12.38 14.21 23.92
N TYR A 14 -13.13 14.34 25.02
CA TYR A 14 -14.43 13.71 25.23
C TYR A 14 -15.54 14.77 25.32
N GLY A 15 -15.58 15.67 24.35
CA GLY A 15 -16.64 16.68 24.25
C GLY A 15 -16.65 17.65 25.44
N PRO A 16 -17.82 18.00 26.00
CA PRO A 16 -17.93 19.00 27.08
C PRO A 16 -17.23 18.57 28.38
N GLU A 17 -16.96 17.28 28.57
CA GLU A 17 -16.25 16.72 29.72
C GLU A 17 -14.73 16.98 29.67
N GLY A 18 -14.20 17.48 28.55
CA GLY A 18 -12.79 17.84 28.38
C GLY A 18 -11.88 16.67 28.03
N TRP A 19 -10.60 16.75 28.43
CA TRP A 19 -9.59 15.75 28.10
C TRP A 19 -9.60 14.58 29.10
N ILE A 20 -9.83 13.37 28.62
CA ILE A 20 -9.71 12.13 29.41
C ILE A 20 -8.46 11.35 29.00
N THR A 21 -7.85 10.63 29.94
CA THR A 21 -6.81 9.64 29.61
C THR A 21 -7.44 8.39 29.03
N THR A 22 -6.71 7.67 28.19
CA THR A 22 -7.25 6.48 27.51
C THR A 22 -7.66 5.43 28.55
N PRO A 23 -8.93 4.97 28.57
CA PRO A 23 -9.38 4.00 29.56
C PRO A 23 -8.56 2.70 29.51
N ALA A 24 -8.27 2.11 30.68
CA ALA A 24 -7.45 0.91 30.77
C ALA A 24 -8.04 -0.29 29.99
N GLU A 25 -9.38 -0.35 29.87
CA GLU A 25 -10.08 -1.34 29.05
C GLU A 25 -9.77 -1.21 27.55
N VAL A 26 -9.68 0.03 27.03
CA VAL A 26 -9.35 0.33 25.63
C VAL A 26 -7.91 -0.09 25.35
N VAL A 27 -6.99 0.26 26.26
CA VAL A 27 -5.59 -0.16 26.17
C VAL A 27 -5.47 -1.69 26.17
N ARG A 28 -6.24 -2.37 27.02
CA ARG A 28 -6.24 -3.84 27.14
C ARG A 28 -6.79 -4.52 25.88
N SER A 29 -7.93 -4.05 25.37
CA SER A 29 -8.55 -4.52 24.13
C SER A 29 -7.63 -4.35 22.90
N TYR A 30 -6.97 -3.19 22.82
CA TYR A 30 -6.00 -2.91 21.77
C TYR A 30 -4.80 -3.86 21.80
N LYS A 31 -4.27 -4.15 23.00
CA LYS A 31 -3.16 -5.10 23.18
C LYS A 31 -3.52 -6.55 22.89
N SER A 32 -4.75 -6.98 23.22
CA SER A 32 -5.21 -8.35 22.98
C SER A 32 -5.45 -8.65 21.49
N SER A 33 -5.53 -7.63 20.64
CA SER A 33 -5.69 -7.81 19.21
C SER A 33 -4.43 -8.37 18.54
N PHE A 34 -4.60 -9.21 17.53
CA PHE A 34 -3.50 -9.76 16.75
C PHE A 34 -2.77 -8.66 15.96
N ALA A 35 -1.43 -8.65 16.07
CA ALA A 35 -0.55 -7.72 15.36
C ALA A 35 -0.02 -8.31 14.04
N PHE A 36 -0.06 -9.63 13.90
CA PHE A 36 0.48 -10.33 12.74
C PHE A 36 -0.65 -10.89 11.86
N PRO A 37 -0.53 -10.79 10.52
CA PRO A 37 0.35 -9.91 9.77
C PRO A 37 -0.14 -8.45 9.81
N SER A 38 0.71 -7.48 9.46
CA SER A 38 0.28 -6.08 9.43
C SER A 38 -0.69 -5.79 8.27
N SER A 39 -1.96 -5.54 8.60
CA SER A 39 -2.99 -5.18 7.62
C SER A 39 -2.69 -3.86 6.90
N HIS A 40 -2.10 -2.88 7.61
CA HIS A 40 -1.70 -1.61 7.02
C HIS A 40 -0.62 -1.81 5.95
N ALA A 41 0.40 -2.62 6.26
CA ALA A 41 1.47 -2.94 5.31
C ALA A 41 0.92 -3.72 4.10
N ALA A 42 0.01 -4.68 4.32
CA ALA A 42 -0.62 -5.43 3.25
C ALA A 42 -1.45 -4.55 2.32
N ASN A 43 -2.35 -3.74 2.87
CA ASN A 43 -3.25 -2.88 2.09
C ASN A 43 -2.48 -1.85 1.27
N ILE A 44 -1.54 -1.12 1.90
CA ILE A 44 -0.80 -0.09 1.19
C ILE A 44 0.10 -0.69 0.10
N THR A 45 0.75 -1.82 0.37
CA THR A 45 1.57 -2.51 -0.62
C THR A 45 0.71 -2.99 -1.79
N ALA A 46 -0.44 -3.60 -1.51
CA ALA A 46 -1.35 -4.08 -2.54
C ALA A 46 -1.80 -2.95 -3.47
N SER A 47 -2.28 -1.83 -2.90
CA SER A 47 -2.77 -0.69 -3.67
C SER A 47 -1.67 0.00 -4.47
N MET A 48 -0.54 0.31 -3.83
CA MET A 48 0.55 1.05 -4.47
C MET A 48 1.25 0.22 -5.56
N LEU A 49 1.43 -1.08 -5.33
CA LEU A 49 2.08 -1.96 -6.31
C LEU A 49 1.17 -2.23 -7.51
N PHE A 50 -0.13 -2.46 -7.28
CA PHE A 50 -1.11 -2.57 -8.36
C PHE A 50 -1.14 -1.30 -9.23
N LEU A 51 -1.18 -0.12 -8.59
CA LEU A 51 -1.16 1.16 -9.30
C LEU A 51 0.19 1.36 -10.03
N GLY A 52 1.31 0.94 -9.44
CA GLY A 52 2.61 0.98 -10.07
C GLY A 52 2.74 0.06 -11.29
N PHE A 53 2.02 -1.06 -11.33
CA PHE A 53 1.93 -1.90 -12.52
C PHE A 53 1.15 -1.21 -13.66
N ALA A 54 0.10 -0.46 -13.34
CA ALA A 54 -0.64 0.35 -14.31
C ALA A 54 0.15 1.59 -14.77
N TYR A 55 0.86 2.26 -13.85
CA TYR A 55 1.58 3.52 -14.07
C TYR A 55 3.06 3.38 -13.74
N ARG A 56 3.80 2.69 -14.62
CA ARG A 56 5.22 2.33 -14.41
C ARG A 56 6.13 3.52 -14.09
N ARG A 57 5.85 4.71 -14.62
CA ARG A 57 6.60 5.95 -14.33
C ARG A 57 6.50 6.39 -12.87
N LEU A 58 5.43 6.03 -12.17
CA LEU A 58 5.18 6.39 -10.77
C LEU A 58 5.59 5.29 -9.79
N LEU A 59 6.02 4.12 -10.27
CA LEU A 59 6.28 2.94 -9.44
C LEU A 59 7.24 3.24 -8.29
N ALA A 60 8.32 3.99 -8.53
CA ALA A 60 9.28 4.35 -7.49
C ALA A 60 8.66 5.22 -6.39
N ALA A 61 7.87 6.23 -6.77
CA ALA A 61 7.18 7.10 -5.82
C ALA A 61 6.13 6.33 -5.00
N LEU A 62 5.35 5.46 -5.65
CA LEU A 62 4.34 4.62 -5.01
C LEU A 62 4.98 3.59 -4.05
N ALA A 63 6.11 2.99 -4.45
CA ALA A 63 6.88 2.12 -3.58
C ALA A 63 7.42 2.86 -2.35
N ALA A 64 7.93 4.09 -2.52
CA ALA A 64 8.37 4.92 -1.41
C ALA A 64 7.24 5.22 -0.42
N ILE A 65 6.02 5.48 -0.91
CA ILE A 65 4.83 5.64 -0.05
C ILE A 65 4.56 4.36 0.75
N ALA A 66 4.54 3.19 0.10
CA ALA A 66 4.29 1.92 0.78
C ALA A 66 5.34 1.63 1.87
N VAL A 67 6.62 1.88 1.57
CA VAL A 67 7.73 1.75 2.55
C VAL A 67 7.56 2.73 3.71
N THR A 68 7.22 3.99 3.44
CA THR A 68 7.03 5.02 4.47
C THR A 68 5.89 4.66 5.41
N VAL A 69 4.77 4.18 4.85
CA VAL A 69 3.62 3.71 5.65
C VAL A 69 4.00 2.48 6.47
N GLY A 70 4.69 1.50 5.89
CA GLY A 70 5.19 0.33 6.63
C GLY A 70 6.13 0.72 7.77
N PHE A 71 7.10 1.59 7.51
CA PHE A 71 8.03 2.12 8.50
C PHE A 71 7.30 2.85 9.63
N SER A 72 6.27 3.65 9.30
CA SER A 72 5.47 4.34 10.32
C SER A 72 4.86 3.40 11.36
N ARG A 73 4.62 2.13 11.01
CA ARG A 73 4.04 1.11 11.91
C ARG A 73 5.06 0.55 12.89
N ILE A 74 6.30 0.44 12.44
CA ILE A 74 7.45 0.09 13.29
C ILE A 74 7.75 1.27 14.21
N TYR A 75 7.82 2.48 13.65
CA TYR A 75 8.18 3.71 14.37
C TYR A 75 7.26 4.00 15.56
N ILE A 76 5.94 3.87 15.39
CA ILE A 76 5.02 4.07 16.52
C ILE A 76 4.90 2.85 17.45
N GLY A 77 5.64 1.77 17.19
CA GLY A 77 5.69 0.57 18.04
C GLY A 77 4.43 -0.31 18.02
N VAL A 78 3.60 -0.22 16.96
CA VAL A 78 2.35 -1.01 16.88
C VAL A 78 2.52 -2.37 16.18
N HIS A 79 3.62 -2.56 15.46
CA HIS A 79 3.95 -3.77 14.71
C HIS A 79 5.45 -4.06 14.82
N TRP A 80 5.80 -5.34 14.88
CA TRP A 80 7.17 -5.78 14.71
C TRP A 80 7.61 -5.64 13.24
N PRO A 81 8.91 -5.48 12.94
CA PRO A 81 9.40 -5.49 11.57
C PRO A 81 8.95 -6.74 10.78
N SER A 82 8.90 -7.91 11.44
CA SER A 82 8.37 -9.15 10.85
C SER A 82 6.90 -9.07 10.45
N ASP A 83 6.06 -8.38 11.22
CA ASP A 83 4.63 -8.21 10.92
C ASP A 83 4.46 -7.37 9.65
N VAL A 84 5.29 -6.33 9.50
CA VAL A 84 5.31 -5.46 8.32
C VAL A 84 5.81 -6.21 7.10
N LEU A 85 6.91 -6.96 7.21
CA LEU A 85 7.44 -7.77 6.11
C LEU A 85 6.43 -8.82 5.63
N ALA A 86 5.78 -9.53 6.55
CA ALA A 86 4.74 -10.50 6.20
C ALA A 86 3.52 -9.82 5.55
N GLY A 87 3.09 -8.67 6.08
CA GLY A 87 2.02 -7.87 5.47
C GLY A 87 2.37 -7.42 4.06
N THR A 88 3.56 -6.86 3.85
CA THR A 88 4.06 -6.45 2.53
C THR A 88 4.12 -7.61 1.54
N ALA A 89 4.60 -8.79 1.97
CA ALA A 89 4.62 -9.98 1.12
C ALA A 89 3.20 -10.41 0.67
N ILE A 90 2.24 -10.42 1.60
CA ILE A 90 0.84 -10.71 1.32
C ILE A 90 0.25 -9.67 0.35
N GLY A 91 0.49 -8.38 0.61
CA GLY A 91 0.01 -7.28 -0.23
C GLY A 91 0.57 -7.37 -1.66
N ALA A 92 1.86 -7.70 -1.81
CA ALA A 92 2.49 -7.88 -3.11
C ALA A 92 1.89 -9.07 -3.88
N ALA A 93 1.64 -10.20 -3.21
CA ALA A 93 0.99 -11.35 -3.82
C ALA A 93 -0.43 -11.01 -4.31
N ILE A 94 -1.20 -10.27 -3.50
CA ILE A 94 -2.54 -9.78 -3.87
C ILE A 94 -2.47 -8.83 -5.07
N ALA A 95 -1.55 -7.87 -5.08
CA ALA A 95 -1.39 -6.95 -6.21
C ALA A 95 -1.08 -7.68 -7.52
N CYS A 96 -0.17 -8.66 -7.47
CA CYS A 96 0.17 -9.48 -8.63
C CYS A 96 -1.05 -10.27 -9.13
N ALA A 97 -1.77 -10.95 -8.23
CA ALA A 97 -2.97 -11.71 -8.59
C ALA A 97 -4.06 -10.79 -9.18
N ALA A 98 -4.34 -9.67 -8.52
CA ALA A 98 -5.32 -8.69 -8.98
C ALA A 98 -4.95 -8.10 -10.34
N TYR A 99 -3.66 -7.81 -10.58
CA TYR A 99 -3.19 -7.28 -11.86
C TYR A 99 -3.29 -8.30 -12.99
N VAL A 100 -3.00 -9.59 -12.72
CA VAL A 100 -3.21 -10.66 -13.69
C VAL A 100 -4.69 -10.77 -14.07
N VAL A 101 -5.59 -10.76 -13.09
CA VAL A 101 -7.05 -10.77 -13.32
C VAL A 101 -7.48 -9.53 -14.11
N PHE A 102 -7.02 -8.34 -13.70
CA PHE A 102 -7.31 -7.09 -14.39
C PHE A 102 -6.92 -7.13 -15.87
N ARG A 103 -5.71 -7.62 -16.20
CA ARG A 103 -5.26 -7.76 -17.59
C ARG A 103 -6.05 -8.79 -18.40
N ARG A 104 -6.64 -9.80 -17.76
CA ARG A 104 -7.49 -10.79 -18.43
C ARG A 104 -8.88 -10.24 -18.74
N ILE A 105 -9.44 -9.42 -17.85
CA ILE A 105 -10.78 -8.82 -18.02
C ILE A 105 -10.71 -7.62 -18.97
N TYR A 106 -9.64 -6.84 -18.92
CA TYR A 106 -9.41 -5.67 -19.76
C TYR A 106 -8.18 -5.89 -20.66
N PRO A 107 -8.27 -6.78 -21.67
CA PRO A 107 -7.20 -6.95 -22.64
C PRO A 107 -6.95 -5.61 -23.34
N ARG A 108 -5.66 -5.22 -23.48
CA ARG A 108 -5.30 -4.00 -24.20
C ARG A 108 -5.70 -4.13 -25.67
N GLU A 109 -6.77 -3.46 -26.08
CA GLU A 109 -7.20 -3.39 -27.48
C GLU A 109 -6.24 -2.61 -28.42
N ARG A 110 -5.04 -2.20 -27.96
CA ARG A 110 -4.21 -1.20 -28.67
C ARG A 110 -2.71 -1.44 -28.61
N GLU A 111 -2.25 -2.65 -28.93
CA GLU A 111 -0.84 -2.87 -29.30
C GLU A 111 -0.65 -3.26 -30.79
N GLY A 112 -1.73 -3.34 -31.59
CA GLY A 112 -1.66 -3.76 -33.01
C GLY A 112 -2.26 -2.84 -34.08
N ALA A 113 -2.93 -1.73 -33.74
CA ALA A 113 -3.72 -0.95 -34.72
C ALA A 113 -3.21 0.47 -35.06
N ALA A 114 -2.08 0.92 -34.49
CA ALA A 114 -1.45 2.20 -34.83
C ALA A 114 0.03 2.13 -34.42
N ALA A 115 1.06 2.38 -35.23
CA ALA A 115 1.14 2.95 -36.56
C ALA A 115 2.54 2.62 -37.15
N THR A 116 2.57 2.03 -38.35
CA THR A 116 3.62 2.34 -39.34
C THR A 116 2.97 2.36 -40.72
N PRO A 117 2.39 3.48 -41.14
CA PRO A 117 2.42 3.83 -42.55
C PRO A 117 3.86 4.22 -42.86
N ARG A 118 4.54 3.37 -43.63
CA ARG A 118 5.81 3.67 -44.29
C ARG A 118 5.68 5.03 -44.99
N ALA A 119 6.65 5.92 -44.80
CA ALA A 119 6.68 7.22 -45.47
C ALA A 119 6.57 7.02 -47.00
N PRO A 120 5.90 7.91 -47.76
CA PRO A 120 5.99 7.89 -49.21
C PRO A 120 7.44 8.19 -49.59
N ASP A 121 8.03 7.31 -50.40
CA ASP A 121 9.36 7.52 -50.97
C ASP A 121 9.37 8.86 -51.73
N THR A 122 10.19 9.81 -51.31
CA THR A 122 10.48 11.01 -52.12
C THR A 122 11.27 10.58 -53.35
N PRO A 123 10.82 10.86 -54.58
CA PRO A 123 11.62 10.60 -55.78
C PRO A 123 12.83 11.56 -55.86
N PRO A 124 13.90 11.20 -56.59
CA PRO A 124 15.14 11.96 -56.63
C PRO A 124 14.93 13.35 -57.24
N SER A 125 15.67 14.32 -56.73
CA SER A 125 15.78 15.67 -57.27
C SER A 125 16.42 15.65 -58.66
N GLU A 126 15.71 16.20 -59.66
CA GLU A 126 16.30 16.74 -60.90
C GLU A 126 16.44 18.26 -60.79
#